data_AF-A0A2U8VQE1-F1
#
_entry.id   AF-A0A2U8VQE1-F1
#
_cell.length_a   1.000
_cell.length_b   1.000
_cell.length_c   1.000
_cell.angle_alpha   90.00
_cell.angle_beta   90.00
_cell.angle_gamma   90.00
#
_symmetry.space_group_name_H-M   'P 1'
#
loop_
_entity.id
_entity.type
_entity.pdbx_description
1 polymer ?
#
loop_
_entity_poly.entity_id
_entity_poly.type
_entity_poly.pdbx_seq_one_letter_code
_entity_poly.pdbx_strand_id
1 'polypeptide(L)'
;MGFLYALAAYLSWGLVVPVHFRMLGQFTPAYILAERILWSGLFVGALVLVWRARLRNPFPLRPRHALLVASALLIAVNWLLYLQAVQAGHLLDASLGYYINPLVSVGLGRLVLGERLRPIQLVAVAIAASGVGVAVVWAGDLPLVSLSLAVTFALYGLIRKVVGVDPTLGLLAETLILAPFCAAWLWQAPEPFLPPAPRDLGLLLLTGVTTALPLIWFAAAAERLRLATLGLMQYIAPTCLLVLSVLVFGEQVEPQRIVMLALIWLALGLYALDAFRTGRAARAP
;
A
#
# COMPACT_ATOMS: atom_id res chain seq x y z
N MET A 1 13.89 -6.22 11.72
CA MET A 1 12.41 -6.25 11.76
C MET A 1 11.75 -5.37 10.71
N GLY A 2 12.11 -4.08 10.54
CA GLY A 2 11.46 -3.20 9.53
C GLY A 2 11.39 -3.79 8.11
N PHE A 3 12.49 -4.36 7.60
CA PHE A 3 12.51 -5.04 6.30
C PHE A 3 11.55 -6.24 6.19
N LEU A 4 11.40 -7.02 7.27
CA LEU A 4 10.48 -8.16 7.29
C LEU A 4 9.03 -7.71 7.22
N TYR A 5 8.68 -6.61 7.93
CA TYR A 5 7.35 -6.03 7.84
C TYR A 5 7.06 -5.47 6.44
N ALA A 6 8.01 -4.75 5.84
CA ALA A 6 7.87 -4.28 4.46
C ALA A 6 7.68 -5.45 3.49
N LEU A 7 8.51 -6.49 3.59
CA LEU A 7 8.41 -7.69 2.76
C LEU A 7 7.05 -8.39 2.94
N ALA A 8 6.59 -8.58 4.18
CA ALA A 8 5.28 -9.18 4.46
C ALA A 8 4.13 -8.36 3.86
N ALA A 9 4.17 -7.03 3.99
CA ALA A 9 3.17 -6.14 3.41
C ALA A 9 3.13 -6.26 1.87
N TYR A 10 4.29 -6.14 1.21
CA TYR A 10 4.36 -6.14 -0.25
C TYR A 10 4.09 -7.52 -0.87
N LEU A 11 4.52 -8.62 -0.22
CA LEU A 11 4.15 -9.97 -0.64
C LEU A 11 2.65 -10.21 -0.49
N SER A 12 2.04 -9.73 0.59
CA SER A 12 0.59 -9.86 0.76
C SER A 12 -0.17 -9.09 -0.31
N TRP A 13 0.19 -7.83 -0.57
CA TRP A 13 -0.43 -7.04 -1.64
C TRP A 13 -0.17 -7.60 -3.04
N GLY A 14 0.98 -8.24 -3.28
CA GLY A 14 1.31 -8.80 -4.58
C GLY A 14 0.76 -10.20 -4.86
N LEU A 15 0.54 -11.02 -3.82
CA LEU A 15 0.18 -12.44 -3.97
C LEU A 15 -1.18 -12.79 -3.36
N VAL A 16 -1.42 -12.37 -2.11
CA VAL A 16 -2.58 -12.84 -1.33
C VAL A 16 -3.83 -12.01 -1.64
N VAL A 17 -3.70 -10.69 -1.58
CA VAL A 17 -4.83 -9.75 -1.78
C VAL A 17 -5.44 -9.86 -3.19
N PRO A 18 -4.67 -9.94 -4.28
CA PRO A 18 -5.24 -10.04 -5.62
C PRO A 18 -6.04 -11.33 -5.84
N VAL A 19 -5.53 -12.47 -5.34
CA VAL A 19 -6.26 -13.75 -5.37
C VAL A 19 -7.56 -13.63 -4.59
N HIS A 20 -7.50 -13.09 -3.37
CA HIS A 20 -8.67 -12.92 -2.53
C HIS A 20 -9.73 -12.04 -3.20
N PHE A 21 -9.34 -10.91 -3.78
CA PHE A 21 -10.27 -9.99 -4.43
C PHE A 21 -10.87 -10.59 -5.72
N ARG A 22 -10.12 -11.42 -6.45
CA ARG A 22 -10.66 -12.15 -7.60
C ARG A 22 -11.76 -13.13 -7.19
N MET A 23 -11.67 -13.75 -6.00
CA MET A 23 -12.72 -14.63 -5.46
C MET A 23 -14.01 -13.88 -5.08
N LEU A 24 -13.92 -12.56 -4.86
CA LEU A 24 -15.03 -11.66 -4.58
C LEU A 24 -15.60 -10.98 -5.84
N GLY A 25 -15.15 -11.37 -7.04
CA GLY A 25 -15.46 -10.68 -8.31
C GLY A 25 -16.94 -10.60 -8.70
N GLN A 26 -17.84 -11.29 -8.00
CA GLN A 26 -19.28 -11.14 -8.17
C GLN A 26 -19.85 -9.87 -7.51
N PHE A 27 -19.13 -9.29 -6.55
CA PHE A 27 -19.54 -8.08 -5.86
C PHE A 27 -18.96 -6.83 -6.53
N THR A 28 -19.67 -5.71 -6.40
CA THR A 28 -19.12 -4.44 -6.88
C THR A 28 -17.89 -4.05 -6.05
N PRO A 29 -16.85 -3.45 -6.66
CA PRO A 29 -15.66 -3.07 -5.90
C PRO A 29 -15.94 -1.99 -4.84
N ALA A 30 -17.03 -1.23 -4.98
CA ALA A 30 -17.49 -0.28 -3.96
C ALA A 30 -18.00 -1.00 -2.70
N TYR A 31 -18.79 -2.04 -2.91
CA TYR A 31 -19.30 -2.89 -1.84
C TYR A 31 -18.16 -3.61 -1.09
N ILE A 32 -17.21 -4.21 -1.81
CA ILE A 32 -16.02 -4.85 -1.21
C ILE A 32 -15.22 -3.84 -0.36
N LEU A 33 -15.10 -2.59 -0.83
CA LEU A 33 -14.38 -1.53 -0.12
C LEU A 33 -15.07 -1.14 1.19
N ALA A 34 -16.40 -1.00 1.19
CA ALA A 34 -17.12 -0.62 2.40
C ALA A 34 -17.11 -1.77 3.43
N GLU A 35 -17.37 -3.00 2.99
CA GLU A 35 -17.32 -4.20 3.83
C GLU A 35 -15.94 -4.38 4.47
N ARG A 36 -14.86 -4.28 3.69
CA ARG A 36 -13.51 -4.50 4.22
C ARG A 36 -13.10 -3.48 5.26
N ILE A 37 -13.57 -2.24 5.19
CA ILE A 37 -13.27 -1.20 6.20
C ILE A 37 -13.91 -1.58 7.53
N LEU A 38 -15.17 -2.03 7.52
CA LEU A 38 -15.88 -2.45 8.71
C LEU A 38 -15.27 -3.73 9.31
N TRP A 39 -15.01 -4.74 8.49
CA TRP A 39 -14.37 -5.98 8.94
C TRP A 39 -12.94 -5.76 9.41
N SER A 40 -12.18 -4.84 8.80
CA SER A 40 -10.86 -4.46 9.31
C SER A 40 -10.96 -3.76 10.66
N GLY A 41 -11.93 -2.86 10.84
CA GLY A 41 -12.17 -2.20 12.12
C GLY A 41 -12.49 -3.21 13.23
N LEU A 42 -13.36 -4.19 12.95
CA LEU A 42 -13.70 -5.26 13.88
C LEU A 42 -12.48 -6.15 14.19
N PHE A 43 -11.74 -6.59 13.16
CA PHE A 43 -10.56 -7.42 13.33
C PHE A 43 -9.46 -6.72 14.14
N VAL A 44 -9.14 -5.47 13.80
CA VAL A 44 -8.13 -4.67 14.50
C VAL A 44 -8.61 -4.33 15.91
N GLY A 45 -9.90 -4.03 16.09
CA GLY A 45 -10.50 -3.83 17.41
C GLY A 45 -10.34 -5.06 18.30
N ALA A 46 -10.66 -6.26 17.78
CA ALA A 46 -10.45 -7.52 18.48
C ALA A 46 -8.97 -7.75 18.82
N LEU A 47 -8.06 -7.45 17.87
CA LEU A 47 -6.62 -7.52 18.11
C LEU A 47 -6.19 -6.57 19.24
N VAL A 48 -6.67 -5.34 19.25
CA VAL A 48 -6.37 -4.40 20.33
C VAL A 48 -6.92 -4.89 21.67
N LEU A 49 -8.13 -5.47 21.71
CA LEU A 49 -8.73 -6.02 22.94
C LEU A 49 -7.95 -7.21 23.50
N VAL A 50 -7.49 -8.14 22.66
CA VAL A 50 -6.70 -9.30 23.10
C VAL A 50 -5.32 -8.87 23.60
N TRP A 51 -4.71 -7.87 22.97
CA TRP A 51 -3.36 -7.41 23.28
C TRP A 51 -3.33 -6.29 24.34
N ARG A 52 -4.51 -5.79 24.75
CA ARG A 52 -4.70 -4.72 25.74
C ARG A 52 -4.08 -5.01 27.11
N ALA A 53 -3.88 -6.28 27.48
CA ALA A 53 -3.18 -6.66 28.70
C ALA A 53 -1.71 -6.18 28.76
N ARG A 54 -1.14 -5.71 27.63
CA ARG A 54 0.26 -5.24 27.53
C ARG A 54 0.40 -3.72 27.32
N LEU A 55 -0.69 -2.98 27.11
CA LEU A 55 -0.64 -1.55 26.82
C LEU A 55 -0.94 -0.72 28.07
N ARG A 56 0.10 -0.26 28.76
CA ARG A 56 0.01 0.58 29.98
C ARG A 56 -0.53 2.00 29.75
N ASN A 57 -0.68 2.45 28.50
CA ASN A 57 -1.14 3.81 28.20
C ASN A 57 -1.99 3.84 26.91
N PRO A 58 -3.32 3.87 27.00
CA PRO A 58 -4.17 4.03 25.84
C PRO A 58 -4.16 5.52 25.46
N PHE A 59 -3.36 5.87 24.46
CA PHE A 59 -3.38 7.18 23.79
C PHE A 59 -3.28 8.43 24.70
N PRO A 60 -2.07 8.91 25.03
CA PRO A 60 -1.94 10.33 25.31
C PRO A 60 -2.23 11.09 24.01
N LEU A 61 -3.40 11.71 23.89
CA LEU A 61 -3.75 12.53 22.73
C LEU A 61 -2.75 13.68 22.62
N ARG A 62 -1.86 13.59 21.63
CA ARG A 62 -0.91 14.66 21.29
C ARG A 62 -1.44 15.42 20.08
N PRO A 63 -1.13 16.71 19.92
CA PRO A 63 -1.56 17.49 18.76
C PRO A 63 -1.22 16.82 17.41
N ARG A 64 -0.06 16.15 17.33
CA ARG A 64 0.35 15.39 16.15
C ARG A 64 -0.58 14.24 15.76
N HIS A 65 -1.41 13.74 16.67
CA HIS A 65 -2.37 12.65 16.39
C HIS A 65 -3.54 13.12 15.51
N ALA A 66 -3.75 14.43 15.34
CA ALA A 66 -4.68 14.97 14.34
C ALA A 66 -4.31 14.53 12.91
N LEU A 67 -3.03 14.21 12.67
CA LEU A 67 -2.58 13.65 11.40
C LEU A 67 -3.21 12.29 11.08
N LEU A 68 -3.77 11.56 12.05
CA LEU A 68 -4.52 10.32 11.79
C LEU A 68 -5.81 10.58 10.99
N VAL A 69 -6.43 11.76 11.15
CA VAL A 69 -7.57 12.16 10.31
C VAL A 69 -7.12 12.35 8.88
N ALA A 70 -6.01 13.07 8.66
CA ALA A 70 -5.43 13.23 7.33
C ALA A 70 -5.00 11.89 6.72
N SER A 71 -4.42 10.99 7.52
CA SER A 71 -4.08 9.62 7.12
C SER A 71 -5.31 8.83 6.66
N ALA A 72 -6.39 8.86 7.44
CA ALA A 72 -7.66 8.21 7.13
C ALA A 72 -8.28 8.76 5.84
N LEU A 73 -8.26 10.08 5.67
CA LEU A 73 -8.75 10.73 4.46
C LEU A 73 -7.91 10.38 3.23
N LEU A 74 -6.57 10.40 3.34
CA LEU A 74 -5.67 10.07 2.24
C LEU A 74 -5.86 8.62 1.77
N ILE A 75 -5.98 7.67 2.70
CA ILE A 75 -6.18 6.26 2.34
C ILE A 75 -7.59 6.03 1.76
N ALA A 76 -8.61 6.71 2.27
CA ALA A 76 -9.96 6.66 1.71
C ALA A 76 -10.04 7.26 0.30
N VAL A 77 -9.45 8.45 0.09
CA VAL A 77 -9.35 9.08 -1.24
C VAL A 77 -8.57 8.18 -2.19
N ASN A 78 -7.47 7.57 -1.73
CA ASN A 78 -6.69 6.64 -2.54
C ASN A 78 -7.55 5.46 -3.02
N TRP A 79 -8.32 4.83 -2.13
CA TRP A 79 -9.20 3.72 -2.51
C TRP A 79 -10.36 4.16 -3.39
N LEU A 80 -10.91 5.35 -3.18
CA LEU A 80 -11.96 5.90 -4.04
C LEU A 80 -11.46 6.18 -5.45
N LEU A 81 -10.29 6.80 -5.58
CA LEU A 81 -9.65 7.03 -6.89
C LEU A 81 -9.38 5.71 -7.61
N TYR A 82 -8.90 4.69 -6.88
CA TYR A 82 -8.68 3.37 -7.44
C TYR A 82 -9.98 2.74 -7.93
N LEU A 83 -11.03 2.82 -7.12
CA LEU A 83 -12.35 2.29 -7.44
C LEU A 83 -12.94 2.98 -8.69
N GLN A 84 -12.88 4.30 -8.76
CA GLN A 84 -13.34 5.09 -9.90
C GLN A 84 -12.55 4.73 -11.17
N ALA A 85 -11.23 4.58 -11.05
CA ALA A 85 -10.38 4.17 -12.18
C ALA A 85 -10.77 2.79 -12.71
N VAL A 86 -10.99 1.81 -11.82
CA VAL A 86 -11.43 0.47 -12.21
C VAL A 86 -12.80 0.51 -12.88
N GLN A 87 -13.77 1.24 -12.30
CA GLN A 87 -15.12 1.35 -12.87
C GLN A 87 -15.14 2.07 -14.23
N ALA A 88 -14.28 3.07 -14.43
CA ALA A 88 -14.15 3.78 -15.70
C ALA A 88 -13.37 2.99 -16.77
N GLY A 89 -12.84 1.80 -16.46
CA GLY A 89 -12.00 1.02 -17.38
C GLY A 89 -10.53 1.48 -17.43
N HIS A 90 -10.12 2.40 -16.56
CA HIS A 90 -8.77 2.96 -16.46
C HIS A 90 -7.86 2.09 -15.56
N LEU A 91 -7.94 0.77 -15.70
CA LEU A 91 -7.13 -0.17 -14.91
C LEU A 91 -5.63 0.01 -15.16
N LEU A 92 -5.26 0.39 -16.39
CA LEU A 92 -3.87 0.66 -16.77
C LEU A 92 -3.30 1.85 -15.99
N ASP A 93 -4.07 2.93 -15.83
CA ASP A 93 -3.68 4.09 -15.02
C ASP A 93 -3.48 3.68 -13.55
N ALA A 94 -4.43 2.94 -12.99
CA ALA A 94 -4.30 2.43 -11.62
C ALA A 94 -3.01 1.61 -11.43
N SER A 95 -2.67 0.76 -12.40
CA SER A 95 -1.42 -0.02 -12.40
C SER A 95 -0.18 0.86 -12.51
N LEU A 96 -0.17 1.89 -13.36
CA LEU A 96 0.94 2.84 -13.49
C LEU A 96 1.19 3.59 -12.17
N GLY A 97 0.12 3.89 -11.42
CA GLY A 97 0.22 4.49 -10.09
C GLY A 97 1.09 3.69 -9.12
N TYR A 98 1.05 2.35 -9.18
CA TYR A 98 1.90 1.49 -8.34
C TYR A 98 3.38 1.57 -8.69
N TYR A 99 3.73 1.91 -9.93
CA TYR A 99 5.12 2.08 -10.35
C TYR A 99 5.65 3.50 -10.07
N ILE A 100 4.77 4.51 -10.11
CA ILE A 100 5.09 5.90 -9.79
C ILE A 100 5.25 6.10 -8.27
N ASN A 101 4.39 5.45 -7.47
CA ASN A 101 4.35 5.64 -6.00
C ASN A 101 5.71 5.46 -5.28
N PRO A 102 6.52 4.43 -5.57
CA PRO A 102 7.88 4.29 -5.05
C PRO A 102 8.73 5.56 -5.18
N LEU A 103 8.71 6.19 -6.35
CA LEU A 103 9.51 7.38 -6.66
C LEU A 103 9.00 8.59 -5.89
N VAL A 104 7.68 8.75 -5.77
CA VAL A 104 7.07 9.81 -4.96
C VAL A 104 7.46 9.63 -3.49
N SER A 105 7.43 8.41 -2.97
CA SER A 105 7.85 8.11 -1.60
C SER A 105 9.33 8.44 -1.36
N VAL A 106 10.21 8.10 -2.31
CA VAL A 106 11.63 8.50 -2.28
C VAL A 106 11.79 10.03 -2.29
N GLY A 107 11.04 10.72 -3.16
CA GLY A 107 11.03 12.18 -3.24
C GLY A 107 10.59 12.83 -1.93
N LEU A 108 9.49 12.37 -1.33
CA LEU A 108 9.01 12.84 -0.03
C LEU A 108 10.03 12.56 1.08
N GLY A 109 10.68 11.40 1.06
CA GLY A 109 11.76 11.07 2.00
C GLY A 109 12.91 12.09 1.90
N ARG A 110 13.33 12.43 0.69
CA ARG A 110 14.42 13.38 0.45
C ARG A 110 14.05 14.83 0.76
N LEU A 111 12.85 15.27 0.38
CA LEU A 111 12.41 16.67 0.42
C LEU A 111 11.80 17.05 1.78
N VAL A 112 10.97 16.16 2.36
CA VAL A 112 10.25 16.45 3.62
C VAL A 112 11.03 15.95 4.84
N LEU A 113 11.60 14.74 4.76
CA LEU A 113 12.32 14.12 5.88
C LEU A 113 13.83 14.37 5.86
N GLY A 114 14.33 15.03 4.81
CA GLY A 114 15.76 15.32 4.66
C GLY A 114 16.63 14.07 4.49
N GLU A 115 16.06 12.95 4.03
CA GLU A 115 16.80 11.69 3.86
C GLU A 115 17.91 11.85 2.81
N ARG A 116 19.17 11.75 3.24
CA ARG A 116 20.32 11.82 2.32
C ARG A 116 20.50 10.49 1.59
N LEU A 117 20.28 10.54 0.28
CA LEU A 117 20.60 9.45 -0.65
C LEU A 117 22.07 9.54 -1.06
N ARG A 118 22.73 8.39 -1.14
CA ARG A 118 24.10 8.30 -1.65
C ARG A 118 24.12 8.46 -3.17
N PRO A 119 25.26 8.81 -3.79
CA PRO A 119 25.36 8.93 -5.24
C PRO A 119 24.85 7.70 -6.00
N ILE A 120 25.21 6.49 -5.56
CA ILE A 120 24.73 5.25 -6.20
C ILE A 120 23.23 5.01 -6.01
N GLN A 121 22.65 5.45 -4.89
CA GLN A 121 21.21 5.38 -4.65
C GLN A 121 20.46 6.38 -5.53
N LEU A 122 21.05 7.55 -5.80
CA LEU A 122 20.50 8.51 -6.77
C LEU A 122 20.53 7.94 -8.19
N VAL A 123 21.61 7.26 -8.57
CA VAL A 123 21.69 6.54 -9.86
C VAL A 123 20.59 5.48 -9.94
N ALA A 124 20.41 4.66 -8.89
CA ALA A 124 19.32 3.70 -8.85
C ALA A 124 17.93 4.35 -9.01
N VAL A 125 17.67 5.44 -8.29
CA VAL A 125 16.41 6.19 -8.40
C VAL A 125 16.21 6.76 -9.80
N ALA A 126 17.28 7.28 -10.43
CA ALA A 126 17.22 7.78 -11.80
C ALA A 126 16.88 6.66 -12.80
N ILE A 127 17.49 5.48 -12.67
CA ILE A 127 17.19 4.31 -13.52
C ILE A 127 15.72 3.88 -13.36
N ALA A 128 15.23 3.80 -12.11
CA ALA A 128 13.83 3.46 -11.85
C ALA A 128 12.88 4.53 -12.43
N ALA A 129 13.22 5.81 -12.28
CA ALA A 129 12.46 6.92 -12.85
C ALA A 129 12.44 6.89 -14.39
N SER A 130 13.54 6.51 -15.04
CA SER A 130 13.56 6.31 -16.50
C SER A 130 12.63 5.17 -16.92
N GLY A 131 12.63 4.04 -16.20
CA GLY A 131 11.71 2.93 -16.48
C GLY A 131 10.25 3.34 -16.38
N VAL A 132 9.89 4.08 -15.34
CA VAL A 132 8.54 4.63 -15.18
C VAL A 132 8.23 5.68 -16.25
N GLY A 133 9.20 6.53 -16.59
CA GLY A 133 9.06 7.55 -17.64
C GLY A 133 8.75 6.95 -19.00
N VAL A 134 9.40 5.84 -19.37
CA VAL A 134 9.08 5.09 -20.60
C VAL A 134 7.63 4.61 -20.58
N ALA A 135 7.17 4.05 -19.47
CA ALA A 135 5.79 3.59 -19.33
C ALA A 135 4.77 4.75 -19.44
N VAL A 136 5.08 5.92 -18.89
CA VAL A 136 4.25 7.13 -19.01
C VAL A 136 4.20 7.64 -20.45
N VAL A 137 5.34 7.71 -21.15
CA VAL A 137 5.39 8.15 -22.55
C VAL A 137 4.57 7.21 -23.45
N TRP A 138 4.61 5.91 -23.18
CA TRP A 138 3.82 4.93 -23.91
C TRP A 138 2.33 4.94 -23.58
N ALA A 139 1.94 5.41 -22.40
CA ALA A 139 0.54 5.63 -22.06
C ALA A 139 -0.10 6.74 -22.93
N GLY A 140 0.71 7.60 -23.56
CA GLY A 140 0.26 8.60 -24.54
C GLY A 140 -0.31 9.88 -23.94
N ASP A 141 -0.83 9.82 -22.71
CA ASP A 141 -1.43 10.95 -22.00
C ASP A 141 -0.83 11.18 -20.60
N LEU A 142 -1.07 12.37 -20.03
CA LEU A 142 -0.66 12.68 -18.66
C LEU A 142 -1.49 11.83 -17.67
N PRO A 143 -0.87 10.92 -16.89
CA PRO A 143 -1.60 9.92 -16.14
C PRO A 143 -2.05 10.47 -14.77
N LEU A 144 -3.05 11.37 -14.80
CA LEU A 144 -3.53 12.10 -13.61
C LEU A 144 -4.05 11.17 -12.51
N VAL A 145 -4.75 10.09 -12.89
CA VAL A 145 -5.24 9.07 -11.95
C VAL A 145 -4.06 8.37 -11.26
N SER A 146 -3.08 7.93 -12.04
CA SER A 146 -1.85 7.28 -11.58
C SER A 146 -1.05 8.17 -10.62
N LEU A 147 -0.90 9.45 -10.98
CA LEU A 147 -0.22 10.45 -10.15
C LEU A 147 -0.98 10.70 -8.85
N SER A 148 -2.30 10.83 -8.91
CA SER A 148 -3.14 11.05 -7.73
C SER A 148 -3.09 9.86 -6.77
N LEU A 149 -3.15 8.63 -7.29
CA LEU A 149 -2.95 7.41 -6.51
C LEU A 149 -1.56 7.36 -5.88
N ALA A 150 -0.52 7.67 -6.66
CA ALA A 150 0.84 7.67 -6.18
C ALA A 150 1.06 8.70 -5.07
N VAL A 151 0.59 9.93 -5.25
CA VAL A 151 0.75 11.02 -4.27
C VAL A 151 -0.03 10.74 -3.00
N THR A 152 -1.31 10.34 -3.10
CA THR A 152 -2.15 10.07 -1.93
C THR A 152 -1.58 8.95 -1.05
N PHE A 153 -1.13 7.84 -1.64
CA PHE A 153 -0.55 6.74 -0.88
C PHE A 153 0.85 7.06 -0.33
N ALA A 154 1.68 7.81 -1.06
CA ALA A 154 2.99 8.24 -0.58
C ALA A 154 2.88 9.22 0.60
N LEU A 155 1.91 10.16 0.54
CA LEU A 155 1.59 11.05 1.66
C LEU A 155 1.03 10.28 2.86
N TYR A 156 0.18 9.28 2.64
CA TYR A 156 -0.26 8.35 3.68
C TYR A 156 0.95 7.70 4.36
N GLY A 157 1.88 7.11 3.60
CA GLY A 157 3.10 6.52 4.13
C GLY A 157 3.98 7.50 4.90
N LEU A 158 4.11 8.74 4.41
CA LEU A 158 4.81 9.83 5.10
C LEU A 158 4.16 10.14 6.46
N ILE A 159 2.83 10.28 6.51
CA ILE A 159 2.11 10.53 7.77
C ILE A 159 2.32 9.37 8.74
N ARG A 160 2.16 8.12 8.26
CA ARG A 160 2.38 6.92 9.09
C ARG A 160 3.78 6.86 9.67
N LYS A 161 4.77 7.37 8.95
CA LYS A 161 6.16 7.46 9.41
C LYS A 161 6.38 8.52 10.50
N VAL A 162 5.68 9.66 10.48
CA VAL A 162 5.93 10.79 11.39
C VAL A 162 4.97 10.87 12.58
N VAL A 163 3.77 10.29 12.47
CA VAL A 163 2.72 10.40 13.49
C VAL A 163 3.12 9.74 14.82
N GLY A 164 3.98 8.71 14.77
CA GLY A 164 4.54 8.04 15.95
C GLY A 164 3.46 7.43 16.85
N VAL A 165 2.48 6.78 16.23
CA VAL A 165 1.38 6.05 16.87
C VAL A 165 1.48 4.61 16.44
N ASP A 166 1.36 3.69 17.40
CA ASP A 166 1.41 2.25 17.15
C ASP A 166 0.61 1.89 15.88
N PRO A 167 1.21 1.12 14.94
CA PRO A 167 0.59 0.77 13.67
C PRO A 167 -0.83 0.21 13.80
N THR A 168 -1.07 -0.65 14.78
CA THR A 168 -2.36 -1.29 15.04
C THR A 168 -3.37 -0.27 15.55
N LEU A 169 -2.99 0.55 16.52
CA LEU A 169 -3.84 1.60 17.08
C LEU A 169 -4.17 2.69 16.06
N GLY A 170 -3.20 3.07 15.23
CA GLY A 170 -3.41 4.05 14.18
C GLY A 170 -4.36 3.52 13.09
N LEU A 171 -4.25 2.25 12.71
CA LEU A 171 -5.21 1.65 11.77
C LEU A 171 -6.62 1.54 12.40
N LEU A 172 -6.72 1.20 13.69
CA LEU A 172 -8.00 1.22 14.40
C LEU A 172 -8.65 2.60 14.31
N ALA A 173 -7.90 3.67 14.60
CA ALA A 173 -8.39 5.04 14.49
C ALA A 173 -8.87 5.36 13.07
N GLU A 174 -8.10 5.00 12.04
CA GLU A 174 -8.49 5.18 10.62
C GLU A 174 -9.80 4.46 10.30
N THR A 175 -9.93 3.19 10.71
CA THR A 175 -11.16 2.41 10.47
C THR A 175 -12.36 2.96 11.24
N LEU A 176 -12.19 3.45 12.47
CA LEU A 176 -13.28 4.07 13.24
C LEU A 176 -13.75 5.39 12.64
N ILE A 177 -12.84 6.18 12.07
CA ILE A 177 -13.18 7.41 11.35
C ILE A 177 -13.99 7.08 10.09
N LEU A 178 -13.60 6.05 9.34
CA LEU A 178 -14.24 5.69 8.07
C LEU A 178 -15.50 4.83 8.23
N ALA A 179 -15.63 4.07 9.32
CA ALA A 179 -16.74 3.16 9.60
C ALA A 179 -18.14 3.79 9.43
N PRO A 180 -18.47 4.96 10.01
CA PRO A 180 -19.82 5.52 9.87
C PRO A 180 -20.18 5.82 8.41
N PHE A 181 -19.23 6.30 7.61
CA PHE A 181 -19.45 6.58 6.18
C PHE A 181 -19.67 5.29 5.39
N CYS A 182 -18.89 4.24 5.68
CA CYS A 182 -19.03 2.94 5.02
C CYS A 182 -20.35 2.25 5.40
N ALA A 183 -20.73 2.30 6.67
CA ALA A 183 -22.01 1.78 7.14
C ALA A 183 -23.20 2.52 6.51
N ALA A 184 -23.14 3.85 6.44
CA ALA A 184 -24.17 4.66 5.79
C ALA A 184 -24.28 4.39 4.27
N TRP A 185 -23.15 4.12 3.61
CA TRP A 185 -23.15 3.73 2.20
C TRP A 185 -23.75 2.33 2.00
N LEU A 186 -23.34 1.34 2.81
CA LEU A 186 -23.86 -0.03 2.75
C LEU A 186 -25.36 -0.11 3.03
N TRP A 187 -25.88 0.76 3.91
CA TRP A 187 -27.32 0.84 4.17
C TRP A 187 -28.14 1.18 2.91
N GLN A 188 -27.54 1.90 1.97
CA GLN A 188 -28.17 2.32 0.71
C GLN A 188 -27.81 1.40 -0.46
N ALA A 189 -26.84 0.49 -0.26
CA ALA A 189 -26.38 -0.41 -1.30
C ALA A 189 -27.44 -1.49 -1.58
N PRO A 190 -27.62 -1.91 -2.84
CA PRO A 190 -28.54 -3.00 -3.19
C PRO A 190 -28.05 -4.36 -2.68
N GLU A 191 -26.75 -4.51 -2.46
CA GLU A 191 -26.16 -5.73 -1.90
C GLU A 191 -26.48 -5.89 -0.39
N PRO A 192 -26.80 -7.11 0.08
CA PRO A 192 -27.05 -7.34 1.50
C PRO A 192 -25.76 -7.15 2.32
N PHE A 193 -25.84 -6.51 3.48
CA PHE A 193 -24.68 -6.37 4.39
C PHE A 193 -24.06 -7.73 4.77
N LEU A 194 -24.91 -8.75 5.00
CA LEU A 194 -24.46 -10.13 5.22
C LEU A 194 -24.98 -10.99 4.06
N PRO A 195 -24.12 -11.40 3.12
CA PRO A 195 -24.53 -12.30 2.06
C PRO A 195 -25.06 -13.62 2.63
N PRO A 196 -26.13 -14.19 2.04
CA PRO A 196 -26.73 -15.42 2.54
C PRO A 196 -25.83 -16.64 2.32
N ALA A 197 -24.95 -16.60 1.31
CA ALA A 197 -24.03 -17.69 1.01
C ALA A 197 -22.87 -17.71 2.03
N PRO A 198 -22.66 -18.81 2.79
CA PRO A 198 -21.62 -18.87 3.81
C PRO A 198 -20.20 -18.65 3.28
N ARG A 199 -19.95 -19.10 2.04
CA ARG A 199 -18.68 -18.87 1.34
C ARG A 199 -18.40 -17.39 1.18
N ASP A 200 -19.40 -16.63 0.73
CA ASP A 200 -19.22 -15.23 0.36
C ASP A 200 -19.13 -14.35 1.60
N LEU A 201 -19.93 -14.66 2.63
CA LEU A 201 -19.76 -14.09 3.95
C LEU A 201 -18.35 -14.36 4.49
N GLY A 202 -17.86 -15.60 4.40
CA GLY A 202 -16.51 -15.96 4.84
C GLY A 202 -15.41 -15.17 4.11
N LEU A 203 -15.54 -14.98 2.80
CA LEU A 203 -14.61 -14.16 2.01
C LEU A 203 -14.67 -12.68 2.42
N LEU A 204 -15.87 -12.11 2.60
CA LEU A 204 -16.02 -10.73 3.07
C LEU A 204 -15.43 -10.53 4.47
N LEU A 205 -15.68 -11.43 5.41
CA LEU A 205 -15.06 -11.39 6.75
C LEU A 205 -13.52 -11.41 6.64
N LEU A 206 -12.98 -12.24 5.75
CA LEU A 206 -11.54 -12.35 5.52
C LEU A 206 -10.93 -11.06 4.96
N THR A 207 -11.73 -10.18 4.33
CA THR A 207 -11.22 -8.89 3.82
C THR A 207 -10.72 -8.00 4.94
N GLY A 208 -11.30 -8.14 6.14
CA GLY A 208 -10.84 -7.47 7.34
C GLY A 208 -9.40 -7.81 7.66
N VAL A 209 -9.03 -9.08 7.54
CA VAL A 209 -7.66 -9.59 7.78
C VAL A 209 -6.72 -9.22 6.64
N THR A 210 -7.11 -9.50 5.39
CA THR A 210 -6.24 -9.26 4.22
C THR A 210 -5.99 -7.79 3.96
N THR A 211 -6.85 -6.90 4.46
CA THR A 211 -6.64 -5.45 4.38
C THR A 211 -5.84 -4.95 5.58
N ALA A 212 -6.18 -5.37 6.80
CA ALA A 212 -5.57 -4.83 8.00
C ALA A 212 -4.10 -5.25 8.17
N LEU A 213 -3.79 -6.55 8.00
CA LEU A 213 -2.44 -7.04 8.27
C LEU A 213 -1.37 -6.36 7.40
N PRO A 214 -1.54 -6.22 6.07
CA PRO A 214 -0.55 -5.54 5.24
C PRO A 214 -0.37 -4.07 5.61
N LEU A 215 -1.45 -3.37 5.97
CA LEU A 215 -1.38 -1.96 6.39
C LEU A 215 -0.66 -1.81 7.74
N ILE A 216 -0.91 -2.71 8.70
CA ILE A 216 -0.20 -2.75 9.98
C ILE A 216 1.30 -3.00 9.73
N TRP A 217 1.64 -3.99 8.90
CA TRP A 217 3.03 -4.28 8.57
C TRP A 217 3.68 -3.11 7.82
N PHE A 218 3.00 -2.50 6.86
CA PHE A 218 3.49 -1.33 6.14
C PHE A 218 3.76 -0.16 7.10
N ALA A 219 2.82 0.19 7.97
CA ALA A 219 3.01 1.25 8.96
C ALA A 219 4.15 0.92 9.94
N ALA A 220 4.24 -0.34 10.41
CA ALA A 220 5.35 -0.80 11.24
C ALA A 220 6.72 -0.72 10.53
N ALA A 221 6.75 -0.92 9.21
CA ALA A 221 7.94 -0.74 8.39
C ALA A 221 8.27 0.74 8.20
N ALA A 222 7.28 1.59 7.95
CA ALA A 222 7.43 3.04 7.75
C ALA A 222 8.07 3.74 8.96
N GLU A 223 7.70 3.34 10.17
CA GLU A 223 8.31 3.84 11.40
C GLU A 223 9.79 3.44 11.54
N ARG A 224 10.20 2.32 10.94
CA ARG A 224 11.51 1.69 11.18
C ARG A 224 12.51 1.86 10.03
N LEU A 225 12.03 2.08 8.82
CA LEU A 225 12.85 2.22 7.61
C LEU A 225 12.84 3.67 7.13
N ARG A 226 13.85 4.04 6.35
CA ARG A 226 13.82 5.27 5.55
C ARG A 226 12.65 5.20 4.56
N LEU A 227 11.96 6.31 4.34
CA LEU A 227 10.84 6.37 3.41
C LEU A 227 11.29 6.05 1.98
N ALA A 228 12.51 6.46 1.61
CA ALA A 228 13.09 6.06 0.34
C ALA A 228 13.31 4.54 0.21
N THR A 229 13.78 3.88 1.27
CA THR A 229 13.95 2.42 1.27
C THR A 229 12.61 1.71 1.18
N LEU A 230 11.61 2.17 1.94
CA LEU A 230 10.26 1.62 1.91
C LEU A 230 9.63 1.79 0.52
N GLY A 231 9.74 2.98 -0.07
CA GLY A 231 9.27 3.26 -1.42
C GLY A 231 9.86 2.31 -2.46
N LEU A 232 11.19 2.11 -2.47
CA LEU A 232 11.81 1.18 -3.40
C LEU A 232 11.38 -0.28 -3.18
N MET A 233 11.25 -0.72 -1.93
CA MET A 233 10.76 -2.08 -1.64
C MET A 233 9.35 -2.34 -2.17
N GLN A 234 8.55 -1.30 -2.38
CA GLN A 234 7.19 -1.43 -2.89
C GLN A 234 7.11 -2.01 -4.30
N TYR A 235 8.19 -1.93 -5.10
CA TYR A 235 8.28 -2.60 -6.40
C TYR A 235 8.19 -4.14 -6.33
N ILE A 236 8.34 -4.74 -5.14
CA ILE A 236 8.08 -6.16 -4.92
C ILE A 236 6.62 -6.50 -5.24
N ALA A 237 5.67 -5.69 -4.78
CA ALA A 237 4.24 -5.96 -4.97
C ALA A 237 3.80 -6.04 -6.45
N PRO A 238 4.09 -5.06 -7.34
CA PRO A 238 3.74 -5.17 -8.75
C PRO A 238 4.53 -6.27 -9.47
N THR A 239 5.74 -6.63 -9.02
CA THR A 239 6.46 -7.79 -9.57
C THR A 239 5.74 -9.09 -9.25
N CYS A 240 5.36 -9.29 -7.98
CA CYS A 240 4.59 -10.45 -7.55
C CYS A 240 3.25 -10.54 -8.28
N LEU A 241 2.57 -9.40 -8.46
CA LEU A 241 1.32 -9.35 -9.21
C LEU A 241 1.51 -9.75 -10.67
N LEU A 242 2.58 -9.29 -11.33
CA LEU A 242 2.89 -9.71 -12.70
C LEU A 242 3.11 -11.23 -12.79
N VAL A 243 3.91 -11.79 -11.87
CA VAL A 243 4.16 -13.25 -11.82
C VAL A 243 2.86 -14.02 -11.62
N LEU A 244 1.99 -13.54 -10.72
CA LEU A 244 0.68 -14.11 -10.47
C LEU A 244 -0.23 -14.05 -11.71
N SER A 245 -0.28 -12.89 -12.38
CA SER A 245 -1.04 -12.69 -13.62
C SER A 245 -0.64 -13.68 -14.72
N VAL A 246 0.66 -13.93 -14.92
CA VAL A 246 1.13 -14.85 -15.96
C VAL A 246 0.91 -16.31 -15.56
N LEU A 247 1.39 -16.70 -14.38
CA LEU A 247 1.46 -18.12 -14.01
C LEU A 247 0.12 -18.69 -13.53
N VAL A 248 -0.71 -17.87 -12.90
CA VAL A 248 -1.98 -18.32 -12.30
C VAL A 248 -3.17 -17.86 -13.13
N PHE A 249 -3.13 -16.64 -13.68
CA PHE A 249 -4.26 -16.08 -14.43
C PHE A 249 -4.13 -16.23 -15.96
N GLY A 250 -2.97 -16.66 -16.47
CA GLY A 250 -2.75 -16.90 -17.89
C GLY A 250 -2.72 -15.63 -18.75
N GLU A 251 -2.46 -14.46 -18.14
CA GLU A 251 -2.41 -13.18 -18.83
C GLU A 251 -1.10 -13.03 -19.62
N GLN A 252 -1.19 -12.42 -20.81
CA GLN A 252 -0.01 -12.12 -21.63
C GLN A 252 0.68 -10.85 -21.14
N VAL A 253 2.01 -10.88 -21.09
CA VAL A 253 2.80 -9.70 -20.70
C VAL A 253 3.12 -8.87 -21.93
N GLU A 254 2.66 -7.62 -21.90
CA GLU A 254 3.10 -6.58 -22.82
C GLU A 254 4.64 -6.42 -22.77
N PRO A 255 5.35 -6.44 -23.91
CA PRO A 255 6.81 -6.25 -23.97
C PRO A 255 7.27 -5.01 -23.21
N GLN A 256 6.42 -3.99 -23.18
CA GLN A 256 6.63 -2.73 -22.50
C GLN A 256 6.90 -2.90 -20.99
N ARG A 257 6.10 -3.76 -20.35
CA ARG A 257 6.18 -4.03 -18.91
C ARG A 257 7.47 -4.77 -18.56
N ILE A 258 7.98 -5.61 -19.46
CA ILE A 258 9.23 -6.35 -19.28
C ILE A 258 10.41 -5.39 -19.21
N VAL A 259 10.49 -4.43 -20.15
CA VAL A 259 11.57 -3.43 -20.18
C VAL A 259 11.55 -2.56 -18.93
N MET A 260 10.38 -2.04 -18.56
CA MET A 260 10.20 -1.26 -17.33
C MET A 260 10.63 -2.05 -16.09
N LEU A 261 10.19 -3.31 -15.98
CA LEU A 261 10.51 -4.18 -14.85
C LEU A 261 12.01 -4.47 -14.78
N ALA A 262 12.66 -4.74 -15.91
CA ALA A 262 14.11 -4.97 -15.96
C ALA A 262 14.90 -3.77 -15.45
N LEU A 263 14.52 -2.55 -15.85
CA LEU A 263 15.14 -1.31 -15.35
C LEU A 263 14.91 -1.11 -13.85
N ILE A 264 13.69 -1.37 -13.36
CA ILE A 264 13.36 -1.29 -11.93
C ILE A 264 14.20 -2.30 -11.13
N TRP A 265 14.31 -3.54 -11.58
CA TRP A 265 15.10 -4.56 -10.86
C TRP A 265 16.60 -4.29 -10.91
N LEU A 266 17.11 -3.72 -12.00
CA LEU A 266 18.48 -3.22 -12.06
C LEU A 266 18.71 -2.13 -11.01
N ALA A 267 17.80 -1.15 -10.92
CA ALA A 267 17.84 -0.10 -9.91
C ALA A 267 17.79 -0.67 -8.48
N LEU A 268 16.89 -1.61 -8.20
CA LEU A 268 16.77 -2.27 -6.90
C LEU A 268 18.02 -3.06 -6.54
N GLY A 269 18.62 -3.78 -7.50
CA GLY A 269 19.88 -4.50 -7.32
C GLY A 269 21.01 -3.55 -6.91
N LEU A 270 21.16 -2.42 -7.62
CA LEU A 270 22.16 -1.40 -7.29
C LEU A 270 21.93 -0.80 -5.89
N TYR A 271 20.67 -0.44 -5.58
CA TYR A 271 20.31 0.12 -4.28
C TYR A 271 20.57 -0.87 -3.13
N ALA A 272 20.16 -2.12 -3.30
CA ALA A 272 20.37 -3.17 -2.31
C ALA A 272 21.86 -3.42 -2.08
N LEU A 273 22.66 -3.56 -3.13
CA LEU A 273 24.11 -3.80 -3.04
C LEU A 273 24.82 -2.68 -2.26
N ASP A 274 24.49 -1.42 -2.52
CA ASP A 274 25.04 -0.27 -1.77
C ASP A 274 24.63 -0.30 -0.28
N ALA A 275 23.35 -0.56 -0.01
CA ALA A 275 22.83 -0.65 1.35
C ALA A 275 23.51 -1.79 2.14
N PHE A 276 23.70 -2.96 1.51
CA PHE A 276 24.40 -4.10 2.11
C PHE A 276 25.88 -3.82 2.36
N ARG A 277 26.59 -3.26 1.38
CA ARG A 277 28.02 -2.94 1.49
C ARG A 277 28.28 -1.97 2.64
N THR A 278 27.44 -0.94 2.76
CA THR A 278 27.65 0.02 3.85
C THR A 278 27.18 -0.50 5.20
N GLY A 279 26.10 -1.28 5.24
CA GLY A 279 25.67 -1.94 6.48
C GLY A 279 26.74 -2.88 7.06
N ARG A 280 27.54 -3.52 6.19
CA ARG A 280 28.71 -4.32 6.62
C ARG A 280 29.89 -3.45 7.03
N ALA A 281 30.20 -2.39 6.28
CA ALA A 281 31.29 -1.47 6.63
C ALA A 281 31.08 -0.77 7.99
N ALA A 282 29.82 -0.45 8.36
CA ALA A 282 29.49 0.12 9.67
C ALA A 282 29.46 -0.91 10.83
N ARG A 283 29.58 -2.20 10.52
CA ARG A 283 29.61 -3.31 11.49
C ARG A 283 30.96 -4.04 11.53
N ALA A 284 31.93 -3.62 10.70
CA ALA A 284 33.30 -4.10 10.80
C ALA A 284 33.93 -3.45 12.05
N PRO A 285 34.53 -4.24 12.96
CA PRO A 285 35.12 -3.76 14.21
C PRO A 285 36.31 -2.82 13.97
#